data_AF-A0A966NPF0-F1
#
_entry.id   AF-A0A966NPF0-F1
#
_cell.length_a   1.000
_cell.length_b   1.000
_cell.length_c   1.000
_cell.angle_alpha   90.00
_cell.angle_beta   90.00
_cell.angle_gamma   90.00
#
_symmetry.space_group_name_H-M   'P 1'
#
loop_
_entity.id
_entity.type
_entity.pdbx_description
1 polymer ?
#
loop_
_entity_poly.entity_id
_entity_poly.type
_entity_poly.pdbx_seq_one_letter_code
_entity_poly.pdbx_strand_id
1 'polypeptide(L)' 'MFARIALFYRQVINELRKVVWPSRNMLTTYTGVVIVFVGFIIVVVSGFDAVLTKLVFWIFGE' A
#
# COMPACT_ATOMS: atom_id res chain seq x y z
N MET A 1 26.35 17.28 -29.38
CA MET A 1 25.65 16.93 -28.12
C MET A 1 24.17 16.58 -28.33
N PHE A 2 23.43 17.39 -29.10
CA PHE A 2 22.00 17.17 -29.40
C PHE A 2 21.66 15.78 -29.97
N ALA A 3 22.52 15.20 -30.81
CA ALA A 3 22.32 13.85 -31.36
C ALA A 3 22.26 12.73 -30.29
N ARG A 4 22.99 12.86 -29.17
CA ARG A 4 22.96 11.86 -28.08
C ARG A 4 21.65 11.92 -27.29
N ILE A 5 21.12 13.12 -27.07
CA ILE A 5 19.87 13.34 -26.35
C ILE A 5 18.67 12.82 -27.16
N ALA A 6 18.68 13.04 -28.47
CA ALA A 6 17.64 12.51 -29.36
C ALA A 6 17.60 10.97 -29.36
N LEU A 7 18.77 10.31 -29.30
CA LEU A 7 18.86 8.85 -29.20
C LEU A 7 18.34 8.33 -27.84
N PHE A 8 18.69 8.99 -26.74
CA PHE A 8 18.20 8.64 -25.39
C PHE A 8 16.67 8.70 -25.29
N TYR A 9 16.06 9.77 -25.81
CA TYR A 9 14.59 9.90 -25.80
C TYR A 9 13.90 8.77 -26.58
N ARG A 10 14.47 8.38 -27.72
CA ARG A 10 13.97 7.26 -28.53
C ARG A 10 14.11 5.92 -27.80
N GLN A 11 15.17 5.74 -27.03
CA GLN A 11 15.37 4.55 -26.19
C GLN A 11 14.35 4.48 -25.05
N VAL A 12 14.09 5.60 -24.35
CA VAL A 12 13.09 5.67 -23.27
C VAL A 12 11.71 5.28 -23.77
N ILE A 13 11.27 5.81 -24.92
CA ILE A 13 9.97 5.45 -25.51
C ILE A 13 9.91 3.96 -25.87
N ASN A 14 11.00 3.40 -26.39
CA ASN A 14 11.05 1.97 -26.72
C ASN A 14 10.98 1.09 -25.47
N GLU A 15 11.53 1.52 -24.35
CA GLU A 15 11.48 0.76 -23.09
C GLU A 15 10.11 0.88 -22.41
N LEU A 16 9.49 2.07 -22.45
CA LEU A 16 8.13 2.28 -21.94
C LEU A 16 7.10 1.44 -22.68
N ARG A 17 7.30 1.16 -23.99
CA ARG A 17 6.45 0.24 -24.76
C ARG A 17 6.55 -1.22 -24.30
N LYS A 18 7.63 -1.60 -23.60
CA LYS A 18 7.80 -2.95 -23.04
C LYS A 18 7.15 -3.10 -21.67
N VAL A 19 6.69 -2.01 -21.06
CA VAL A 19 5.92 -2.08 -19.82
C VAL A 19 4.58 -2.73 -20.12
N VAL A 20 4.48 -3.99 -19.74
CA VAL A 20 3.23 -4.73 -19.81
C VAL A 20 2.34 -4.24 -18.67
N TRP A 21 1.24 -3.57 -19.02
CA TRP A 21 0.34 -3.06 -18.02
C TRP A 21 -0.37 -4.23 -17.32
N PRO A 22 -0.45 -4.18 -15.97
CA PRO A 22 -1.04 -5.26 -15.20
C PRO A 22 -2.53 -5.40 -15.54
N SER A 23 -2.99 -6.66 -15.63
CA SER A 23 -4.40 -6.96 -15.83
C SER A 23 -5.22 -6.49 -14.61
N ARG A 24 -6.47 -6.07 -14.83
CA ARG A 24 -7.36 -5.54 -13.76
C ARG A 24 -7.49 -6.53 -12.58
N ASN A 25 -7.49 -7.83 -12.88
CA ASN A 25 -7.59 -8.89 -11.88
C ASN A 25 -6.43 -8.86 -10.87
N MET A 26 -5.20 -8.62 -11.35
CA MET A 26 -4.03 -8.52 -10.49
C MET A 26 -4.15 -7.33 -9.53
N LEU A 27 -4.58 -6.17 -10.04
CA LEU A 27 -4.78 -4.96 -9.22
C LEU A 27 -5.80 -5.21 -8.10
N THR A 28 -6.93 -5.82 -8.43
CA THR A 28 -7.97 -6.11 -7.43
C THR A 28 -7.49 -7.11 -6.37
N THR A 29 -6.75 -8.17 -6.76
CA THR A 29 -6.20 -9.12 -5.80
C THR A 29 -5.19 -8.45 -4.86
N TYR A 30 -4.23 -7.68 -5.39
CA TYR A 30 -3.21 -7.04 -4.55
C TYR A 30 -3.81 -5.99 -3.61
N THR A 31 -4.73 -5.13 -4.10
CA THR A 31 -5.42 -4.16 -3.25
C THR A 31 -6.35 -4.84 -2.25
N GLY A 32 -7.03 -5.92 -2.64
CA GLY A 32 -7.92 -6.68 -1.76
C GLY A 32 -7.19 -7.28 -0.55
N VAL A 33 -6.01 -7.87 -0.76
CA VAL A 33 -5.18 -8.39 0.34
C VAL A 33 -4.81 -7.29 1.33
N VAL A 34 -4.42 -6.11 0.84
CA VAL A 34 -4.06 -4.97 1.70
C VAL A 34 -5.25 -4.51 2.53
N ILE A 35 -6.45 -4.40 1.94
CA ILE A 35 -7.66 -3.98 2.65
C ILE A 35 -8.01 -4.97 3.77
N VAL A 36 -7.95 -6.28 3.49
CA VAL A 36 -8.22 -7.31 4.50
C VAL A 36 -7.20 -7.25 5.64
N PHE A 37 -5.92 -7.11 5.30
CA PHE A 37 -4.84 -7.05 6.29
C PHE A 37 -4.94 -5.82 7.19
N VAL A 38 -5.13 -4.63 6.59
CA VAL A 38 -5.30 -3.38 7.35
C VAL A 38 -6.57 -3.43 8.20
N GLY A 39 -7.67 -3.95 7.67
CA GLY A 39 -8.91 -4.13 8.43
C GLY A 39 -8.73 -5.05 9.64
N PHE A 40 -7.98 -6.15 9.49
CA PHE A 40 -7.65 -7.03 10.60
C PHE A 40 -6.83 -6.33 11.70
N ILE A 41 -5.80 -5.57 11.32
CA ILE A 41 -4.98 -4.83 12.30
C ILE A 41 -5.84 -3.80 13.05
N ILE A 42 -6.71 -3.07 12.36
CA ILE A 42 -7.61 -2.09 13.00
C ILE A 42 -8.45 -2.77 14.08
N VAL A 43 -9.06 -3.93 13.78
CA VAL A 43 -9.88 -4.68 14.74
C VAL A 43 -9.07 -5.11 15.96
N VAL A 44 -7.86 -5.65 15.73
CA VAL A 44 -6.99 -6.10 16.82
C VAL A 44 -6.55 -4.93 17.71
N VAL A 45 -6.07 -3.85 17.10
CA VAL A 45 -5.60 -2.66 17.82
C VAL A 45 -6.75 -1.99 18.57
N SER A 46 -7.91 -1.80 17.93
CA SER A 46 -9.09 -1.24 18.61
C SER A 46 -9.57 -2.11 19.79
N GLY A 47 -9.49 -3.44 19.65
CA GLY A 47 -9.77 -4.34 20.76
C GLY A 47 -8.79 -4.17 21.92
N PHE A 48 -7.49 -4.05 21.60
CA PHE A 48 -6.44 -3.84 22.59
C PHE A 48 -6.56 -2.47 23.27
N ASP A 49 -6.84 -1.41 22.51
CA ASP A 49 -7.09 -0.06 23.02
C ASP A 49 -8.27 -0.04 23.99
N ALA A 50 -9.36 -0.76 23.67
CA ALA A 50 -10.51 -0.86 24.56
C ALA A 50 -10.19 -1.60 25.88
N VAL A 51 -9.38 -2.66 25.80
CA VAL A 51 -8.94 -3.43 26.97
C VAL A 51 -8.01 -2.59 27.85
N LEU A 52 -7.00 -1.95 27.25
CA LEU A 52 -6.07 -1.08 27.95
C LEU A 52 -6.79 0.12 28.57
N THR A 53 -7.72 0.74 27.85
CA THR A 53 -8.53 1.84 28.37
C THR A 53 -9.29 1.41 29.62
N LYS A 54 -9.94 0.25 29.61
CA LYS A 54 -10.62 -0.29 30.81
C LYS A 54 -9.66 -0.58 31.97
N LEU A 55 -8.48 -1.12 31.68
CA LEU A 55 -7.43 -1.37 32.68
C LEU A 55 -6.93 -0.07 33.31
N VAL A 56 -6.68 0.95 32.50
CA VAL A 56 -6.24 2.28 32.97
C VAL A 56 -7.33 2.92 33.83
N PHE A 57 -8.59 2.91 33.40
CA PHE A 57 -9.70 3.40 34.22
C PHE A 57 -9.86 2.62 35.53
N TRP A 58 -9.51 1.35 35.57
CA TRP A 58 -9.58 0.56 36.81
C TRP A 58 -8.41 0.85 37.77
N ILE A 59 -7.22 1.13 37.23
CA ILE A 59 -6.00 1.38 38.02
C ILE A 59 -5.91 2.84 38.48
N PHE A 60 -6.32 3.79 37.63
CA PHE A 60 -6.23 5.23 37.87
C PHE A 60 -7.59 5.89 38.11
N GLY A 61 -8.67 5.11 38.16
CA GLY A 61 -10.01 5.59 38.50
C GLY A 61 -10.19 5.82 39.99
N GLU A 62 -9.47 6.81 40.50
CA GLU A 62 -9.86 7.66 41.64
C GLU A 62 -10.12 9.08 41.12
#